data_AF-A0A7S2ABM0-F1
#
_entry.id   AF-A0A7S2ABM0-F1
#
_cell.length_a   1.000
_cell.length_b   1.000
_cell.length_c   1.000
_cell.angle_alpha   90.00
_cell.angle_beta   90.00
_cell.angle_gamma   90.00
#
_symmetry.space_group_name_H-M   'P 1'
#
loop_
_entity.id
_entity.type
_entity.pdbx_description
1 polymer ?
#
loop_
_entity_poly.entity_id
_entity_poly.type
_entity_poly.pdbx_seq_one_letter_code
_entity_poly.pdbx_strand_id
1 'polypeptide(L)'
;SDRLRDLSAAIDRALEQNDRGKVLRNVIFVLVVLKFSTKWLWKIYDVGLCRLVRDFKNWIVHNCFYWLKFIPGIQRTIDSKLNEIASDLKKGLLIPCDTPDFTVLPSKAVPNEEIENYLEKLTEAGHIKWEEGRVSGAVYNGGKEITEIASQ
;
A
#
# COMPACT_ATOMS: atom_id res chain seq x y z
N SER A 1 -33.22 -16.55 -5.76
CA SER A 1 -33.35 -15.84 -7.05
C SER A 1 -34.46 -16.41 -7.93
N ASP A 2 -34.82 -17.70 -7.78
CA ASP A 2 -35.73 -18.38 -8.71
C ASP A 2 -37.18 -17.85 -8.66
N ARG A 3 -37.70 -17.56 -7.46
CA ARG A 3 -39.04 -16.96 -7.31
C ARG A 3 -39.22 -15.61 -8.03
N LEU A 4 -38.17 -14.82 -8.18
CA LEU A 4 -38.23 -13.53 -8.89
C LEU A 4 -38.22 -13.72 -10.42
N ARG A 5 -37.54 -14.76 -10.91
CA ARG A 5 -37.53 -15.13 -12.33
C ARG A 5 -38.87 -15.74 -12.76
N ASP A 6 -39.46 -16.56 -11.90
CA ASP A 6 -40.79 -17.14 -12.17
C ASP A 6 -41.88 -16.06 -12.19
N LEU A 7 -41.79 -15.07 -11.29
CA LEU A 7 -42.70 -13.93 -11.28
C LEU A 7 -42.53 -13.05 -12.52
N SER A 8 -41.29 -12.78 -12.95
CA SER A 8 -41.07 -11.99 -14.17
C SER A 8 -41.59 -12.71 -15.39
N ALA A 9 -41.34 -14.02 -15.51
CA ALA A 9 -41.84 -14.84 -16.62
C ALA A 9 -43.37 -15.00 -16.63
N ALA A 10 -44.05 -14.94 -15.48
CA ALA A 10 -45.50 -14.93 -15.41
C ALA A 10 -46.08 -13.56 -15.85
N ILE A 11 -45.43 -12.46 -15.44
CA ILE A 11 -45.80 -11.09 -15.84
C ILE A 11 -45.56 -10.89 -17.34
N ASP A 12 -44.44 -11.37 -17.88
CA ASP A 12 -44.10 -11.27 -19.30
C ASP A 12 -45.12 -12.01 -20.18
N ARG A 13 -45.53 -13.22 -19.77
CA ARG A 13 -46.59 -13.99 -20.44
C ARG A 13 -47.94 -13.28 -20.41
N ALA A 14 -48.31 -12.68 -19.27
CA ALA A 14 -49.55 -11.92 -19.13
C ALA A 14 -49.55 -10.62 -19.95
N LEU A 15 -48.40 -9.96 -20.10
CA LEU A 15 -48.24 -8.74 -20.90
C LEU A 15 -48.13 -9.01 -22.41
N GLU A 16 -47.70 -10.21 -22.84
CA GLU A 16 -47.59 -10.56 -24.26
C GLU A 16 -48.88 -11.10 -24.89
N GLN A 17 -49.87 -11.45 -24.07
CA GLN A 17 -51.16 -12.00 -24.54
C GLN A 17 -51.99 -11.01 -25.39
N ASN A 18 -51.71 -9.70 -25.32
CA ASN A 18 -52.43 -8.67 -26.06
C ASN A 18 -51.44 -7.62 -26.60
N ASP A 19 -51.65 -7.07 -27.81
CA ASP A 19 -50.77 -6.03 -28.37
C ASP A 19 -50.69 -4.77 -27.50
N ARG A 20 -51.75 -4.49 -26.73
CA ARG A 20 -51.79 -3.41 -25.73
C ARG A 20 -50.86 -3.67 -24.53
N GLY A 21 -50.62 -4.92 -24.17
CA GLY A 21 -49.75 -5.30 -23.05
C GLY A 21 -48.26 -5.11 -23.38
N LYS A 22 -47.86 -5.34 -24.64
CA LYS A 22 -46.52 -4.98 -25.13
C LYS A 22 -46.25 -3.47 -25.03
N VAL A 23 -47.24 -2.65 -25.37
CA VAL A 23 -47.16 -1.19 -25.21
C VAL A 23 -47.03 -0.82 -23.74
N LEU A 24 -47.81 -1.45 -22.85
CA LEU A 24 -47.73 -1.20 -21.41
C LEU A 24 -46.34 -1.56 -20.84
N ARG A 25 -45.75 -2.69 -21.24
CA ARG A 25 -44.38 -3.06 -20.85
C ARG A 25 -43.37 -1.98 -21.25
N ASN A 26 -43.46 -1.50 -22.49
CA ASN A 26 -42.58 -0.44 -23.00
C ASN A 26 -42.79 0.88 -22.25
N VAL A 27 -44.04 1.26 -21.95
CA VAL A 27 -44.35 2.48 -21.18
C VAL A 27 -43.79 2.39 -19.76
N ILE A 28 -44.00 1.26 -19.07
CA ILE A 28 -43.45 1.05 -17.73
C ILE A 28 -41.92 1.08 -17.77
N PHE A 29 -41.30 0.42 -18.75
CA PHE A 29 -39.86 0.44 -18.93
C PHE A 29 -39.35 1.88 -19.15
N VAL A 30 -39.97 2.63 -20.05
CA VAL A 30 -39.62 4.03 -20.32
C VAL A 30 -39.79 4.89 -19.07
N LEU A 31 -40.88 4.72 -18.30
CA LEU A 31 -41.10 5.44 -17.05
C LEU A 31 -40.05 5.11 -15.99
N VAL A 32 -39.71 3.83 -15.83
CA VAL A 32 -38.66 3.39 -14.89
C VAL A 32 -37.30 3.95 -15.29
N VAL A 33 -36.96 3.87 -16.57
CA VAL A 33 -35.73 4.43 -17.13
C VAL A 33 -35.68 5.95 -16.92
N LEU A 34 -36.74 6.69 -17.23
CA LEU A 34 -36.83 8.13 -16.98
C LEU A 34 -36.66 8.48 -15.51
N LYS A 35 -37.31 7.74 -14.60
CA LYS A 35 -37.21 8.00 -13.16
C LYS A 35 -35.83 7.69 -12.59
N PHE A 36 -35.16 6.68 -13.14
CA PHE A 36 -33.79 6.35 -12.76
C PHE A 36 -32.81 7.38 -13.34
N SER A 37 -32.92 7.67 -14.63
CA SER A 37 -32.09 8.66 -15.33
C SER A 37 -32.15 10.02 -14.67
N THR A 38 -33.33 10.50 -14.26
CA THR A 38 -33.43 11.76 -13.51
C THR A 38 -32.62 11.75 -12.20
N LYS A 39 -32.68 10.68 -11.39
CA LYS A 39 -31.83 10.57 -10.19
C LYS A 39 -30.33 10.57 -10.52
N TRP A 40 -29.94 9.86 -11.58
CA TRP A 40 -28.55 9.83 -12.03
C TRP A 40 -28.07 11.19 -12.54
N LEU A 41 -28.90 11.89 -13.31
CA LEU A 41 -28.62 13.22 -13.84
C LEU A 41 -28.47 14.25 -12.72
N TRP A 42 -29.33 14.19 -11.69
CA TRP A 42 -29.19 15.05 -10.51
C TRP A 42 -27.87 14.78 -9.77
N LYS A 43 -27.48 13.51 -9.61
CA LYS A 43 -26.19 13.15 -9.00
C LYS A 43 -24.99 13.60 -9.84
N ILE A 44 -25.11 13.56 -11.17
CA ILE A 44 -24.08 14.06 -12.09
C ILE A 44 -23.98 15.60 -12.03
N TYR A 45 -25.11 16.28 -11.88
CA TYR A 45 -25.17 17.74 -11.78
C TYR A 45 -24.55 18.25 -10.47
N ASP A 46 -24.88 17.64 -9.33
CA ASP A 46 -24.41 18.05 -8.01
C ASP A 46 -22.89 17.83 -7.81
N VAL A 47 -22.35 16.74 -8.36
CA VAL A 47 -20.94 16.34 -8.19
C VAL A 47 -20.04 16.90 -9.31
N GLY A 48 -20.63 17.17 -10.49
CA GLY A 48 -19.94 17.62 -11.69
C GLY A 48 -19.33 16.48 -12.51
N LEU A 49 -19.54 16.51 -13.84
CA LEU A 49 -19.08 15.48 -14.78
C LEU A 49 -17.57 15.24 -14.69
N CYS A 50 -16.79 16.32 -14.51
CA CYS A 50 -15.33 16.25 -14.39
C CYS A 50 -14.86 15.48 -13.15
N ARG A 51 -15.56 15.63 -12.00
CA ARG A 51 -15.21 14.94 -10.77
C ARG A 51 -15.53 13.44 -10.88
N LEU A 52 -16.68 13.10 -11.47
CA LEU A 52 -17.07 11.72 -11.70
C LEU A 52 -16.11 10.98 -12.63
N VAL A 53 -15.67 11.62 -13.73
CA VAL A 53 -14.68 11.01 -14.64
C VAL A 53 -13.34 10.83 -13.94
N ARG A 54 -12.90 11.80 -13.13
CA ARG A 54 -11.66 11.68 -12.37
C ARG A 54 -11.73 10.55 -11.34
N ASP A 55 -12.82 10.47 -10.60
CA ASP A 55 -13.02 9.44 -9.58
C ASP A 55 -13.15 8.06 -10.22
N PHE A 56 -13.82 7.96 -11.37
CA PHE A 56 -13.91 6.74 -12.15
C PHE A 56 -12.56 6.30 -12.70
N LYS A 57 -11.74 7.25 -13.20
CA LYS A 57 -10.36 6.97 -13.62
C LYS A 57 -9.53 6.43 -12.45
N ASN A 58 -9.60 7.09 -11.30
CA ASN A 58 -8.87 6.66 -10.10
C ASN A 58 -9.35 5.29 -9.63
N TRP A 59 -10.65 5.03 -9.67
CA TRP A 59 -11.23 3.73 -9.34
C TRP A 59 -10.73 2.64 -10.30
N ILE A 60 -10.77 2.87 -11.62
CA ILE A 60 -10.23 1.93 -12.61
C ILE A 60 -8.76 1.65 -12.36
N VAL A 61 -7.95 2.69 -12.19
CA VAL A 61 -6.51 2.56 -11.97
C VAL A 61 -6.25 1.75 -10.69
N HIS A 62 -6.91 2.08 -9.59
CA HIS A 62 -6.75 1.38 -8.32
C HIS A 62 -7.16 -0.09 -8.43
N ASN A 63 -8.32 -0.37 -9.04
CA ASN A 63 -8.78 -1.74 -9.22
C ASN A 63 -7.84 -2.52 -10.13
N CYS A 64 -7.39 -1.91 -11.23
CA CYS A 64 -6.43 -2.53 -12.15
C CYS A 64 -5.14 -2.89 -11.41
N PHE A 65 -4.55 -1.97 -10.65
CA PHE A 65 -3.36 -2.25 -9.83
C PHE A 65 -3.61 -3.32 -8.76
N TYR A 66 -4.78 -3.33 -8.14
CA TYR A 66 -5.16 -4.36 -7.19
C TYR A 66 -5.16 -5.75 -7.83
N TRP A 67 -5.84 -5.89 -8.97
CA TRP A 67 -5.87 -7.14 -9.74
C TRP A 67 -4.49 -7.55 -10.27
N LEU A 68 -3.71 -6.57 -10.73
CA LEU A 68 -2.35 -6.76 -11.24
C LEU A 68 -1.43 -7.39 -10.18
N LYS A 69 -1.61 -7.02 -8.91
CA LYS A 69 -0.86 -7.59 -7.78
C LYS A 69 -1.10 -9.09 -7.58
N PHE A 70 -2.23 -9.66 -8.02
CA PHE A 70 -2.50 -11.10 -7.89
C PHE A 70 -1.83 -11.93 -8.98
N ILE A 71 -1.25 -11.29 -10.00
CA ILE A 71 -0.53 -12.00 -11.06
C ILE A 71 0.82 -12.46 -10.49
N PRO A 72 1.10 -13.78 -10.46
CA PRO A 72 2.30 -14.32 -9.81
C PRO A 72 3.61 -13.82 -10.44
N GLY A 73 3.61 -13.44 -11.73
CA GLY A 73 4.78 -12.84 -12.39
C GLY A 73 5.14 -11.46 -11.83
N ILE A 74 4.15 -10.66 -11.44
CA ILE A 74 4.34 -9.28 -10.99
C ILE A 74 4.78 -9.25 -9.54
N GLN A 75 4.23 -10.16 -8.72
CA GLN A 75 4.71 -10.37 -7.35
C GLN A 75 6.20 -10.68 -7.32
N ARG A 76 6.68 -11.60 -8.17
CA ARG A 76 8.10 -11.94 -8.25
C ARG A 76 8.99 -10.74 -8.58
N THR A 77 8.54 -9.86 -9.48
CA THR A 77 9.29 -8.64 -9.81
C THR A 77 9.33 -7.66 -8.64
N ILE A 78 8.20 -7.48 -7.94
CA ILE A 78 8.12 -6.64 -6.74
C ILE A 78 9.05 -7.21 -5.66
N ASP A 79 8.99 -8.50 -5.38
CA ASP A 79 9.80 -9.17 -4.37
C ASP A 79 11.29 -9.09 -4.72
N SER A 80 11.65 -9.24 -6.00
CA SER A 80 13.02 -9.04 -6.48
C SER A 80 13.53 -7.62 -6.18
N LYS A 81 12.71 -6.60 -6.46
CA LYS A 81 13.05 -5.21 -6.17
C LYS A 81 13.14 -4.90 -4.69
N LEU A 82 12.25 -5.48 -3.88
CA LEU A 82 12.32 -5.34 -2.42
C LEU A 82 13.59 -5.99 -1.87
N ASN A 83 13.96 -7.17 -2.38
CA ASN A 83 15.19 -7.86 -1.99
C ASN A 83 16.45 -7.10 -2.42
N GLU A 84 16.45 -6.49 -3.62
CA GLU A 84 17.52 -5.62 -4.11
C GLU A 84 17.70 -4.42 -3.19
N ILE A 85 16.61 -3.69 -2.88
CA ILE A 85 16.62 -2.55 -1.97
C ILE A 85 17.08 -2.97 -0.56
N ALA A 86 16.58 -4.09 -0.04
CA ALA A 86 16.97 -4.59 1.28
C ALA A 86 18.44 -5.00 1.31
N SER A 87 18.96 -5.61 0.24
CA SER A 87 20.38 -5.93 0.08
C SER A 87 21.22 -4.66 0.07
N ASP A 88 20.81 -3.64 -0.69
CA ASP A 88 21.58 -2.40 -0.80
C ASP A 88 21.54 -1.58 0.49
N LEU A 89 20.42 -1.58 1.21
CA LEU A 89 20.35 -1.05 2.57
C LEU A 89 21.26 -1.82 3.52
N LYS A 90 21.27 -3.15 3.47
CA LYS A 90 22.19 -3.97 4.28
C LYS A 90 23.65 -3.65 3.97
N LYS A 91 24.03 -3.48 2.70
CA LYS A 91 25.40 -3.08 2.33
C LYS A 91 25.77 -1.68 2.82
N GLY A 92 24.80 -0.76 2.87
CA GLY A 92 25.02 0.60 3.36
C GLY A 92 25.05 0.74 4.88
N LEU A 93 24.34 -0.14 5.60
CA LEU A 93 24.22 -0.12 7.07
C LEU A 93 25.21 -1.05 7.76
N LEU A 94 25.42 -2.25 7.20
CA LEU A 94 26.33 -3.24 7.76
C LEU A 94 27.70 -3.01 7.15
N ILE A 95 28.57 -2.41 7.94
CA ILE A 95 29.96 -2.28 7.57
C ILE A 95 30.65 -3.55 8.06
N PRO A 96 31.20 -4.39 7.17
CA PRO A 96 31.89 -5.60 7.58
C PRO A 96 33.07 -5.21 8.47
N CYS A 97 32.96 -5.52 9.75
CA CYS A 97 34.02 -5.36 10.73
C CYS A 97 34.52 -6.75 11.12
N ASP A 98 35.84 -6.92 11.25
CA ASP A 98 36.49 -8.18 11.63
C ASP A 98 36.38 -8.44 13.16
N THR A 99 35.26 -8.03 13.75
CA THR A 99 34.97 -8.21 15.17
C THR A 99 34.00 -9.37 15.38
N PRO A 100 34.15 -10.15 16.46
CA PRO A 100 33.27 -11.27 16.74
C PRO A 100 31.82 -10.81 16.96
N ASP A 101 30.87 -11.44 16.27
CA ASP A 101 29.44 -11.18 16.46
C ASP A 101 28.90 -12.01 17.63
N PHE A 102 28.60 -11.34 18.74
CA PHE A 102 28.05 -11.96 19.95
C PHE A 102 26.53 -12.08 19.87
N THR A 103 26.04 -13.16 19.24
CA THR A 103 24.59 -13.47 19.18
C THR A 103 24.02 -14.03 20.49
N VAL A 104 24.89 -14.46 21.41
CA VAL A 104 24.57 -14.97 22.74
C VAL A 104 25.59 -14.45 23.76
N LEU A 105 25.16 -14.35 25.02
CA LEU A 105 26.05 -13.91 26.09
C LEU A 105 27.20 -14.94 26.28
N PRO A 106 28.47 -14.53 26.19
CA PRO A 106 29.59 -15.46 26.30
C PRO A 106 29.71 -16.03 27.73
N SER A 107 30.06 -17.32 27.82
CA SER A 107 30.18 -18.02 29.11
C SER A 107 31.39 -17.59 29.94
N LYS A 108 32.35 -16.90 29.32
CA LYS A 108 33.53 -16.31 29.98
C LYS A 108 33.51 -14.81 29.74
N ALA A 109 33.80 -14.05 30.79
CA ALA A 109 33.94 -12.60 30.67
C ALA A 109 35.09 -12.26 29.72
N VAL A 110 34.83 -11.36 28.78
CA VAL A 110 35.85 -10.79 27.90
C VAL A 110 36.60 -9.72 28.69
N PRO A 111 37.94 -9.68 28.66
CA PRO A 111 38.72 -8.66 29.34
C PRO A 111 38.45 -7.27 28.74
N ASN A 112 38.43 -6.24 29.60
CA ASN A 112 38.08 -4.87 29.18
C ASN A 112 38.96 -4.33 28.05
N GLU A 113 40.26 -4.61 28.06
CA GLU A 113 41.19 -4.19 27.01
C GLU A 113 40.80 -4.75 25.63
N GLU A 114 40.26 -5.97 25.60
CA GLU A 114 39.82 -6.62 24.36
C GLU A 114 38.47 -6.05 23.89
N ILE A 115 37.59 -5.69 24.82
CA ILE A 115 36.32 -4.99 24.54
C ILE A 115 36.61 -3.60 23.95
N GLU A 116 37.51 -2.83 24.54
CA GLU A 116 37.91 -1.50 24.05
C GLU A 116 38.47 -1.60 22.62
N ASN A 117 39.31 -2.60 22.35
CA ASN A 117 39.84 -2.84 21.01
C ASN A 117 38.74 -3.23 20.00
N TYR A 118 37.74 -4.01 20.40
CA TYR A 118 36.56 -4.30 19.57
C TYR A 118 35.74 -3.04 19.28
N LEU A 119 35.53 -2.18 20.28
CA LEU A 119 34.79 -0.92 20.13
C LEU A 119 35.53 0.09 19.25
N GLU A 120 36.85 0.19 19.38
CA GLU A 120 37.70 1.03 18.54
C GLU A 120 37.62 0.59 17.07
N LYS A 121 37.79 -0.71 16.81
CA LYS A 121 37.64 -1.30 15.47
C LYS A 121 36.25 -1.09 14.87
N LEU A 122 35.18 -1.18 15.68
CA LEU A 122 33.81 -0.91 15.23
C LEU A 122 33.59 0.57 14.89
N THR A 123 34.22 1.48 15.63
CA THR A 123 34.15 2.92 15.39
C THR A 123 34.90 3.31 14.11
N GLU A 124 36.03 2.67 13.85
CA GLU A 124 36.85 2.85 12.65
C GLU A 124 36.27 2.19 11.39
N ALA A 125 35.57 1.06 11.53
CA ALA A 125 35.03 0.29 10.41
C ALA A 125 34.11 1.15 9.52
N GLY A 126 33.45 2.14 10.11
CA GLY A 126 32.90 3.28 9.41
C GLY A 126 31.60 3.73 10.06
N HIS A 127 31.35 5.02 9.98
CA HIS A 127 30.12 5.62 10.47
C HIS A 127 29.49 6.34 9.29
N ILE A 128 28.17 6.21 9.16
CA ILE A 128 27.41 7.15 8.34
C ILE A 128 27.67 8.52 8.97
N LYS A 129 28.21 9.47 8.21
CA LYS A 129 28.61 10.82 8.66
C LYS A 129 27.40 11.67 9.07
N TRP A 130 26.72 11.27 10.13
CA TRP A 130 25.58 11.96 10.71
C TRP A 130 26.00 13.30 11.32
N GLU A 131 27.25 13.41 11.77
CA GLU A 131 27.86 14.65 12.30
C GLU A 131 27.87 15.78 11.28
N GLU A 132 27.97 15.46 9.98
CA GLU A 132 27.90 16.44 8.88
C GLU A 132 26.45 16.76 8.46
N GLY A 133 25.44 16.28 9.19
CA GLY A 133 24.02 16.51 8.88
C GLY A 133 23.50 15.76 7.65
N ARG A 134 24.23 14.74 7.16
CA ARG A 134 23.85 13.97 5.97
C ARG A 134 22.75 12.92 6.21
N VAL A 135 22.23 12.85 7.44
CA VAL A 135 21.21 11.85 7.84
C VAL A 135 20.06 12.56 8.55
N SER A 136 18.93 12.72 7.87
CA SER A 136 17.72 13.29 8.46
C SER A 136 17.15 12.37 9.55
N GLY A 137 17.11 12.86 10.80
CA GLY A 137 16.40 12.21 11.91
C GLY A 137 17.16 11.11 12.67
N ALA A 138 18.47 10.91 12.45
CA ALA A 138 19.24 9.88 13.15
C ALA A 138 19.79 10.33 14.51
N VAL A 139 20.28 11.58 14.64
CA VAL A 139 20.82 12.12 15.90
C VAL A 139 20.32 13.54 16.10
N TYR A 140 19.60 13.78 17.19
CA TYR A 140 18.97 15.08 17.48
C TYR A 140 19.93 16.07 18.18
N ASN A 141 20.77 15.57 19.09
CA ASN A 141 21.71 16.36 19.89
C ASN A 141 23.03 15.59 20.05
N GLY A 142 23.83 15.49 19.00
CA GLY A 142 25.15 14.83 19.05
C GLY A 142 26.26 15.70 19.65
N GLY A 143 25.89 16.70 20.46
CA GLY A 143 26.84 17.63 21.07
C GLY A 143 27.66 16.93 22.16
N LYS A 144 28.99 16.97 22.03
CA LYS A 144 29.95 16.35 22.97
C LYS A 144 29.68 16.73 24.44
N GLU A 145 29.23 17.96 24.69
CA GLU A 145 28.90 18.46 26.03
C GLU A 145 27.80 17.65 26.73
N ILE A 146 26.75 17.21 26.02
CA ILE A 146 25.65 16.46 26.64
C ILE A 146 26.05 15.01 26.89
N THR A 147 26.82 14.42 25.97
CA THR A 147 27.31 13.04 26.10
C THR A 147 28.28 12.92 27.28
N GLU A 148 29.15 13.91 27.48
CA GLU A 148 30.13 13.92 28.58
C GLU A 148 29.46 13.96 29.96
N ILE A 149 28.37 14.71 30.11
CA ILE A 149 27.56 14.77 31.34
C ILE A 149 26.85 13.43 31.60
N ALA A 150 26.42 12.73 30.56
CA ALA A 150 25.70 11.46 30.69
C ALA A 150 26.63 10.25 30.97
N SER A 151 27.93 10.39 30.71
CA SER A 151 28.94 9.34 30.91
C SER A 151 29.66 9.38 32.26
N GLN A 152 29.38 10.39 33.10
CA GLN A 152 29.83 10.46 34.50
C GLN A 152 28.94 9.65 35.43
#